data_AF-A0A6B1IEU8-F1
#
_entry.id   AF-A0A6B1IEU8-F1
#
_cell.length_a   1.000
_cell.length_b   1.000
_cell.length_c   1.000
_cell.angle_alpha   90.00
_cell.angle_beta   90.00
_cell.angle_gamma   90.00
#
_symmetry.space_group_name_H-M   'P 1'
#
loop_
_entity.id
_entity.type
_entity.pdbx_description
1 polymer ?
#
loop_
_entity_poly.entity_id
_entity_poly.type
_entity_poly.pdbx_seq_one_letter_code
_entity_poly.pdbx_strand_id
1 'polypeptide(L)' 'MVTGELKRQIDAVWNDFWSGGISNPLEVMEQLTYLLFIKALVS' A
#
# COMPACT_ATOMS: atom_id res chain seq x y z
N MET A 1 -3.82 16.56 -9.77
CA MET A 1 -2.37 16.68 -9.50
C MET A 1 -2.12 16.03 -8.14
N VAL A 2 -1.18 15.10 -8.02
CA VAL A 2 -0.82 14.51 -6.72
C VAL A 2 -0.15 15.58 -5.88
N THR A 3 -0.70 15.88 -4.70
CA THR A 3 -0.09 16.87 -3.78
C THR A 3 1.17 16.28 -3.15
N GLY A 4 2.06 17.15 -2.65
CA GLY A 4 3.25 16.68 -1.92
C GLY A 4 2.90 15.82 -0.71
N GLU A 5 1.80 16.14 -0.03
CA GLU A 5 1.31 15.35 1.10
C GLU A 5 0.81 13.97 0.67
N LEU A 6 -0.03 13.90 -0.37
CA LEU A 6 -0.52 12.62 -0.87
C LEU A 6 0.62 11.73 -1.37
N LYS A 7 1.63 12.31 -2.03
CA LYS A 7 2.82 11.57 -2.46
C LYS A 7 3.56 10.97 -1.27
N ARG A 8 3.79 11.74 -0.20
CA ARG A 8 4.46 11.25 1.01
C ARG A 8 3.73 10.06 1.65
N GLN A 9 2.40 10.08 1.65
CA GLN A 9 1.60 8.97 2.18
C GLN A 9 1.73 7.71 1.30
N ILE A 10 1.73 7.87 -0.03
CA ILE A 10 1.96 6.76 -0.96
C ILE A 10 3.37 6.18 -0.75
N ASP A 11 4.39 7.05 -0.66
CA ASP A 11 5.79 6.64 -0.46
C ASP A 11 5.98 5.90 0.87
N ALA A 12 5.28 6.32 1.94
CA ALA A 12 5.33 5.65 3.24
C ALA A 12 4.80 4.21 3.15
N VAL A 13 3.62 4.02 2.55
CA VAL A 13 3.03 2.67 2.34
C VAL A 13 3.98 1.79 1.52
N TRP A 14 4.59 2.35 0.47
CA TRP A 14 5.53 1.61 -0.35
C TRP A 14 6.79 1.18 0.42
N ASN A 15 7.32 2.06 1.29
CA ASN A 15 8.47 1.76 2.15
C ASN A 15 8.16 0.66 3.17
N ASP A 16 6.94 0.58 3.67
CA ASP A 16 6.52 -0.49 4.60
C ASP A 16 6.60 -1.86 3.92
N PHE A 17 6.07 -1.98 2.70
CA PHE A 17 6.19 -3.22 1.92
C PHE A 17 7.63 -3.58 1.57
N TRP A 18 8.41 -2.58 1.12
CA TRP A 18 9.82 -2.80 0.75
C TRP A 18 10.67 -3.24 1.95
N SER A 19 10.52 -2.58 3.11
CA SER A 19 11.23 -2.95 4.34
C SER A 19 10.75 -4.30 4.92
N GLY A 20 9.50 -4.68 4.64
CA GLY A 20 8.94 -6.00 4.94
C GLY A 20 9.39 -7.12 3.99
N GLY A 21 10.20 -6.82 2.97
CA GLY A 21 10.74 -7.80 2.03
C GLY A 21 9.88 -8.07 0.79
N ILE A 22 8.79 -7.31 0.60
CA ILE A 22 7.92 -7.40 -0.58
C ILE A 22 8.31 -6.27 -1.54
N SER A 23 9.19 -6.59 -2.49
CA SER A 23 9.72 -5.63 -3.46
C SER A 23 9.07 -5.73 -4.85
N ASN A 24 8.33 -6.80 -5.12
CA ASN A 24 7.62 -6.98 -6.38
C ASN A 24 6.35 -6.10 -6.42
N PRO A 25 6.25 -5.12 -7.34
CA PRO A 25 5.10 -4.23 -7.43
C PRO A 25 3.75 -4.94 -7.55
N LEU A 26 3.69 -6.07 -8.28
CA LEU A 26 2.44 -6.80 -8.45
C LEU A 26 1.96 -7.39 -7.12
N GLU A 27 2.89 -7.96 -6.35
CA GLU A 27 2.61 -8.54 -5.04
C GLU A 27 2.18 -7.45 -4.04
N VAL A 28 2.81 -6.27 -4.06
CA VAL A 28 2.37 -5.11 -3.25
C VAL A 28 0.92 -4.74 -3.56
N MET A 29 0.55 -4.70 -4.83
CA MET A 29 -0.84 -4.39 -5.24
C MET A 29 -1.84 -5.46 -4.79
N GLU A 30 -1.47 -6.74 -4.83
CA GLU A 30 -2.29 -7.84 -4.32
C GLU A 30 -2.51 -7.71 -2.80
N GLN A 31 -1.44 -7.48 -2.03
CA GLN A 31 -1.54 -7.31 -0.58
C GLN A 31 -2.38 -6.08 -0.20
N LEU A 32 -2.21 -4.95 -0.90
CA LEU A 32 -3.07 -3.77 -0.71
C LEU A 32 -4.54 -4.10 -0.97
N THR A 33 -4.82 -4.86 -2.03
CA THR A 33 -6.19 -5.29 -2.36
C THR A 33 -6.77 -6.16 -1.26
N TYR A 34 -6.00 -7.10 -0.70
CA TYR A 34 -6.42 -7.92 0.43
C TYR A 34 -6.73 -7.11 1.68
N LEU A 35 -5.88 -6.15 2.05
CA LEU A 35 -6.11 -5.28 3.20
C LEU A 35 -7.39 -4.44 3.05
N LEU A 36 -7.63 -3.88 1.85
CA LEU A 36 -8.85 -3.14 1.55
C LEU A 36 -10.09 -4.03 1.63
N PHE A 37 -10.01 -5.26 1.13
CA PHE A 37 -11.11 -6.21 1.17
C PHE A 37 -11.43 -6.63 2.62
N ILE A 38 -10.42 -6.96 3.44
CA ILE A 38 -10.61 -7.29 4.86
C ILE A 38 -11.26 -6.12 5.60
N LYS A 39 -10.79 -4.89 5.37
CA LYS A 39 -11.37 -3.69 5.98
C LYS A 39 -12.85 -3.53 5.64
N ALA A 40 -13.24 -3.81 4.40
CA ALA A 40 -14.62 -3.71 3.94
C ALA A 40 -15.53 -4.82 4.48
N LEU A 41 -14.99 -5.99 4.83
CA LEU A 41 -15.75 -7.09 5.42
C LEU A 41 -16.00 -6.93 6.93
N VAL A 42 -15.11 -6.24 7.63
CA VAL A 42 -15.17 -6.04 9.09
C VAL A 42 -15.92 -4.76 9.45
N SER A 43 -16.19 -3.89 8.46
CA SER A 43 -17.03 -2.69 8.59
C SER A 43 -18.51 -3.00 8.41
#